data_AF-A0A6J7BS39-F1
#
_entry.id   AF-A0A6J7BS39-F1
#
_cell.length_a   1.000
_cell.length_b   1.000
_cell.length_c   1.000
_cell.angle_alpha   90.00
_cell.angle_beta   90.00
_cell.angle_gamma   90.00
#
_symmetry.space_group_name_H-M   'P 1'
#
loop_
_entity.id
_entity.type
_entity.pdbx_description
1 polymer ?
#
loop_
_entity_poly.entity_id
_entity_poly.type
_entity_poly.pdbx_seq_one_letter_code
_entity_poly.pdbx_strand_id
1 'polypeptide(L)'
;MPDMLQNARRLGHHRWLCLQLFELLGTQAATASDPMVKPVLAAHAHHLAWHADLLAQRFPELDELDAATLTVPADDVIERSIVALRRATTTNEILRSVYTVVLPGLLAECEDHRASVDPATDGPTVRVLNLIVRDLADDVRVGAALLH
;
A
#
# COMPACT_ATOMS: atom_id res chain seq x y z
N MET A 1 9.10 -22.87 3.48
CA MET A 1 9.11 -21.71 4.39
C MET A 1 9.87 -20.62 3.68
N PRO A 2 9.28 -19.44 3.43
CA PRO A 2 10.01 -18.31 2.86
C PRO A 2 11.23 -17.99 3.73
N ASP A 3 12.33 -17.61 3.10
CA ASP A 3 13.48 -17.04 3.80
C ASP A 3 13.04 -15.76 4.52
N MET A 4 13.48 -15.55 5.77
CA MET A 4 13.15 -14.37 6.58
C MET A 4 13.47 -13.06 5.82
N LEU A 5 14.58 -13.06 5.08
CA LEU A 5 14.97 -11.92 4.24
C LEU A 5 14.02 -11.71 3.05
N GLN A 6 13.48 -12.77 2.47
CA GLN A 6 12.48 -12.68 1.42
C GLN A 6 11.15 -12.10 1.95
N ASN A 7 10.72 -12.53 3.15
CA ASN A 7 9.55 -11.96 3.83
C ASN A 7 9.74 -10.46 4.09
N ALA A 8 10.89 -10.08 4.68
CA ALA A 8 11.23 -8.69 4.95
C ALA A 8 11.24 -7.80 3.70
N ARG A 9 11.81 -8.30 2.58
CA ARG A 9 11.79 -7.59 1.29
C ARG A 9 10.37 -7.36 0.78
N ARG A 10 9.50 -8.38 0.82
CA ARG A 10 8.11 -8.23 0.39
C ARG A 10 7.36 -7.21 1.26
N LEU A 11 7.53 -7.25 2.58
CA LEU A 11 6.99 -6.24 3.49
C LEU A 11 7.49 -4.84 3.13
N GLY A 12 8.77 -4.72 2.79
CA GLY A 12 9.40 -3.49 2.32
C GLY A 12 8.78 -2.93 1.04
N HIS A 13 8.52 -3.80 0.05
CA HIS A 13 7.85 -3.41 -1.19
C HIS A 13 6.42 -2.92 -0.95
N HIS A 14 5.64 -3.63 -0.12
CA HIS A 14 4.29 -3.18 0.24
C HIS A 14 4.34 -1.82 0.97
N ARG A 15 5.27 -1.68 1.92
CA ARG A 15 5.47 -0.43 2.67
C ARG A 15 5.81 0.72 1.75
N TRP A 16 6.72 0.52 0.81
CA TRP A 16 7.09 1.53 -0.18
C TRP A 16 5.85 2.00 -0.94
N LEU A 17 5.04 1.07 -1.46
CA LEU A 17 3.84 1.42 -2.22
C LEU A 17 2.79 2.14 -1.36
N CYS A 18 2.59 1.70 -0.11
CA CYS A 18 1.73 2.39 0.85
C CYS A 18 2.15 3.85 1.05
N LEU A 19 3.44 4.12 1.25
CA LEU A 19 3.94 5.49 1.40
C LEU A 19 3.72 6.34 0.15
N GLN A 20 3.96 5.77 -1.04
CA GLN A 20 3.73 6.48 -2.29
C GLN A 20 2.26 6.86 -2.48
N LEU A 21 1.36 5.94 -2.17
CA LEU A 21 -0.08 6.19 -2.26
C LEU A 21 -0.58 7.13 -1.16
N PHE A 22 -0.04 7.03 0.06
CA PHE A 22 -0.34 7.98 1.14
C PHE A 22 -0.06 9.42 0.71
N GLU A 23 1.15 9.69 0.21
CA GLU A 23 1.51 11.04 -0.23
C GLU A 23 0.66 11.51 -1.40
N LEU A 24 0.43 10.63 -2.38
CA LEU A 24 -0.39 10.94 -3.55
C LEU A 24 -1.83 11.28 -3.16
N LEU A 25 -2.50 10.40 -2.40
CA LEU A 25 -3.89 10.58 -1.99
C LEU A 25 -4.04 11.74 -1.01
N GLY A 26 -3.09 11.93 -0.09
CA GLY A 26 -3.08 13.08 0.81
C GLY A 26 -2.96 14.40 0.04
N THR A 27 -2.11 14.45 -0.99
CA THR A 27 -1.99 15.62 -1.87
C THR A 27 -3.30 15.89 -2.61
N GLN A 28 -3.94 14.85 -3.16
CA GLN A 28 -5.23 15.00 -3.84
C GLN A 28 -6.36 15.40 -2.88
N ALA A 29 -6.38 14.87 -1.66
CA ALA A 29 -7.36 15.25 -0.64
C ALA A 29 -7.25 16.73 -0.23
N ALA A 30 -6.02 17.26 -0.21
CA ALA A 30 -5.77 18.66 0.11
C ALA A 30 -6.30 19.62 -0.97
N THR A 31 -6.29 19.20 -2.24
CA THR A 31 -6.67 20.04 -3.40
C THR A 31 -8.06 19.73 -3.97
N ALA A 32 -8.67 18.60 -3.62
CA ALA A 32 -10.00 18.21 -4.09
C ALA A 32 -11.07 19.22 -3.68
N SER A 33 -11.84 19.69 -4.66
CA SER A 33 -13.00 20.56 -4.47
C SER A 33 -14.31 19.81 -4.22
N ASP A 34 -14.37 18.54 -4.64
CA ASP A 34 -15.56 17.70 -4.46
C ASP A 34 -15.68 17.24 -2.99
N PRO A 35 -16.74 17.63 -2.27
CA PRO A 35 -16.93 17.31 -0.86
C PRO A 35 -17.19 15.83 -0.59
N MET A 36 -17.57 15.04 -1.60
CA MET A 36 -17.77 13.59 -1.48
C MET A 36 -16.45 12.82 -1.68
N VAL A 37 -15.57 13.33 -2.55
CA VAL A 37 -14.27 12.68 -2.85
C VAL A 37 -13.25 12.96 -1.74
N LYS A 38 -13.15 14.21 -1.30
CA LYS A 38 -12.15 14.65 -0.32
C LYS A 38 -12.06 13.78 0.96
N PRO A 39 -13.16 13.48 1.68
CA PRO A 39 -13.07 12.70 2.92
C PRO A 39 -12.63 11.26 2.66
N VAL A 40 -13.02 10.65 1.53
CA VAL A 40 -12.59 9.30 1.15
C VAL A 40 -11.09 9.26 0.91
N LEU A 41 -10.56 10.23 0.15
CA LEU A 41 -9.11 10.32 -0.09
C LEU A 41 -8.31 10.54 1.18
N ALA A 42 -8.81 11.40 2.09
CA ALA A 42 -8.16 11.65 3.37
C ALA A 42 -8.15 10.40 4.26
N ALA A 43 -9.26 9.65 4.32
CA ALA A 43 -9.35 8.41 5.08
C ALA A 43 -8.40 7.35 4.53
N HIS A 44 -8.41 7.11 3.21
CA HIS A 44 -7.53 6.11 2.60
C HIS A 44 -6.05 6.49 2.72
N ALA A 45 -5.70 7.78 2.59
CA ALA A 45 -4.34 8.24 2.85
C ALA A 45 -3.91 7.92 4.29
N HIS A 46 -4.80 8.14 5.27
CA HIS A 46 -4.53 7.79 6.66
C HIS A 46 -4.34 6.27 6.86
N HIS A 47 -5.20 5.44 6.27
CA HIS A 47 -5.05 3.98 6.31
C HIS A 47 -3.69 3.54 5.76
N LEU A 48 -3.29 4.05 4.58
CA LEU A 48 -2.02 3.71 3.93
C LEU A 48 -0.80 4.12 4.76
N ALA A 49 -0.85 5.30 5.40
CA ALA A 49 0.21 5.71 6.33
C ALA A 49 0.31 4.74 7.51
N TRP A 50 -0.83 4.38 8.11
CA TRP A 50 -0.85 3.44 9.23
C TRP A 50 -0.39 2.04 8.82
N HIS A 51 -0.81 1.55 7.66
CA HIS A 51 -0.34 0.27 7.10
C HIS A 51 1.18 0.27 6.90
N ALA A 52 1.75 1.38 6.39
CA ALA A 52 3.20 1.50 6.24
C ALA A 52 3.95 1.40 7.58
N ASP A 53 3.39 1.97 8.66
CA ASP A 53 3.95 1.87 10.01
C ASP A 53 3.81 0.45 10.59
N LEU A 54 2.67 -0.21 10.39
CA LEU A 54 2.47 -1.60 10.81
C LEU A 54 3.44 -2.56 10.10
N LEU A 55 3.69 -2.35 8.80
CA LEU A 55 4.65 -3.13 8.03
C LEU A 55 6.08 -2.91 8.51
N ALA A 56 6.48 -1.67 8.82
CA ALA A 56 7.81 -1.35 9.34
C ALA A 56 8.11 -2.08 10.65
N GLN A 57 7.11 -2.20 11.53
CA GLN A 57 7.25 -2.91 12.80
C GLN A 57 7.49 -4.42 12.63
N ARG A 58 7.39 -4.97 11.41
CA ARG A 58 7.64 -6.38 11.08
C ARG A 58 9.01 -6.63 10.46
N PHE A 59 9.82 -5.58 10.25
CA PHE A 59 11.19 -5.78 9.80
C PHE A 59 12.02 -6.47 10.89
N PRO A 60 12.96 -7.34 10.50
CA PRO A 60 13.85 -7.99 11.44
C PRO A 60 14.78 -6.94 12.08
N GLU A 61 15.04 -7.07 13.38
CA GLU A 61 16.00 -6.24 14.11
C GLU A 61 17.44 -6.76 13.90
N LEU A 62 17.89 -6.79 12.64
CA LEU A 62 19.25 -7.18 12.28
C LEU A 62 20.07 -5.93 11.99
N ASP A 63 21.27 -5.81 12.58
CA ASP A 63 22.15 -4.63 12.46
C ASP A 63 22.45 -4.23 10.99
N GLU A 64 22.36 -5.17 10.06
CA GLU A 64 22.66 -5.01 8.63
C GLU A 64 21.43 -4.63 7.78
N LEU A 65 20.22 -4.70 8.35
CA LEU A 65 18.96 -4.45 7.65
C LEU A 65 18.23 -3.25 8.27
N ASP A 66 18.46 -2.08 7.71
CA ASP A 66 17.69 -0.87 8.03
C ASP A 66 16.34 -0.88 7.29
N ALA A 67 15.30 -0.36 7.96
CA ALA A 67 13.99 -0.14 7.37
C ALA A 67 14.05 0.69 6.07
N ALA A 68 15.01 1.62 5.99
CA ALA A 68 15.22 2.42 4.79
C ALA A 68 15.74 1.60 3.60
N THR A 69 16.57 0.57 3.83
CA THR A 69 17.10 -0.28 2.75
C THR A 69 16.10 -1.33 2.28
N LEU A 70 15.17 -1.73 3.15
CA LEU A 70 14.07 -2.63 2.80
C LEU A 70 12.91 -1.90 2.10
N THR A 71 12.67 -0.63 2.40
CA THR A 71 11.57 0.14 1.81
C THR A 71 11.96 0.68 0.42
N VAL A 72 11.91 -0.20 -0.57
CA VAL A 72 12.24 0.09 -1.98
C VAL A 72 11.12 -0.39 -2.90
N PRO A 73 10.99 0.12 -4.14
CA PRO A 73 10.04 -0.43 -5.10
C PRO A 73 10.33 -1.91 -5.38
N ALA A 74 9.29 -2.68 -5.69
CA ALA A 74 9.44 -4.09 -6.05
C ALA A 74 10.29 -4.30 -7.31
N ASP A 75 10.13 -3.39 -8.27
CA ASP A 75 10.89 -3.32 -9.52
C ASP A 75 10.77 -1.92 -10.15
N ASP A 76 11.55 -1.67 -11.21
CA ASP A 76 11.52 -0.39 -11.91
C ASP A 76 10.20 -0.10 -12.63
N VAL A 77 9.40 -1.13 -12.95
CA VAL A 77 8.11 -0.96 -13.64
C VAL A 77 7.11 -0.31 -12.68
N ILE A 78 7.03 -0.82 -11.46
CA ILE A 78 6.21 -0.25 -10.39
C ILE A 78 6.67 1.17 -10.04
N GLU A 79 7.99 1.40 -9.92
CA GLU A 79 8.53 2.74 -9.68
C GLU A 79 8.12 3.74 -10.78
N ARG A 80 8.35 3.39 -12.05
CA ARG A 80 7.95 4.23 -13.18
C ARG A 80 6.45 4.47 -13.24
N SER A 81 5.64 3.47 -12.87
CA SER A 81 4.18 3.58 -12.85
C SER A 81 3.70 4.60 -11.81
N ILE A 82 4.30 4.61 -10.62
CA ILE A 82 4.02 5.63 -9.59
C ILE A 82 4.49 7.02 -10.03
N VAL A 83 5.67 7.12 -10.63
CA VAL A 83 6.16 8.39 -11.18
C VAL A 83 5.23 8.93 -12.27
N ALA A 84 4.74 8.06 -13.16
CA ALA A 84 3.77 8.44 -14.18
C ALA A 84 2.43 8.88 -13.57
N LEU A 85 1.95 8.14 -12.56
CA LEU A 85 0.72 8.46 -11.84
C LEU A 85 0.79 9.83 -11.15
N ARG A 86 1.92 10.18 -10.53
CA ARG A 86 2.14 11.51 -9.92
C ARG A 86 2.18 12.65 -10.93
N ARG A 87 2.41 12.36 -12.23
CA ARG A 87 2.38 13.34 -13.33
C ARG A 87 1.02 13.44 -14.01
N ALA A 88 0.05 12.60 -13.63
CA ALA A 88 -1.30 12.69 -14.17
C ALA A 88 -1.89 14.08 -13.93
N THR A 89 -2.61 14.60 -14.92
CA THR A 89 -3.00 16.02 -14.94
C THR A 89 -4.38 16.25 -14.36
N THR A 90 -5.19 15.19 -14.21
CA THR A 90 -6.53 15.30 -13.66
C THR A 90 -6.74 14.39 -12.45
N THR A 91 -7.56 14.85 -11.50
CA THR A 91 -7.97 14.03 -10.35
C THR A 91 -8.69 12.76 -10.81
N ASN A 92 -9.50 12.79 -11.87
CA ASN A 92 -10.21 11.60 -12.35
C ASN A 92 -9.26 10.50 -12.85
N GLU A 93 -8.21 10.86 -13.61
CA GLU A 93 -7.19 9.91 -14.05
C GLU A 93 -6.47 9.26 -12.86
N ILE A 94 -6.16 10.05 -11.83
CA ILE A 94 -5.54 9.55 -10.59
C ILE A 94 -6.49 8.59 -9.90
N LEU A 95 -7.75 8.97 -9.65
CA LEU A 95 -8.75 8.14 -8.99
C LEU A 95 -8.94 6.82 -9.73
N ARG A 96 -9.11 6.87 -11.06
CA ARG A 96 -9.29 5.68 -11.89
C ARG A 96 -8.07 4.77 -11.79
N SER A 97 -6.86 5.32 -11.95
CA SER A 97 -5.63 4.53 -11.89
C SER A 97 -5.43 3.87 -10.51
N VAL A 98 -5.63 4.63 -9.43
CA VAL A 98 -5.49 4.12 -8.06
C VAL A 98 -6.51 3.01 -7.79
N TYR A 99 -7.80 3.28 -8.01
CA TYR A 99 -8.86 2.37 -7.56
C TYR A 99 -9.18 1.22 -8.52
N THR A 100 -8.71 1.26 -9.78
CA THR A 100 -8.90 0.15 -10.74
C THR A 100 -7.66 -0.69 -10.98
N VAL A 101 -6.46 -0.18 -10.63
CA VAL A 101 -5.20 -0.87 -10.91
C VAL A 101 -4.33 -0.96 -9.67
N VAL A 102 -3.90 0.18 -9.10
CA VAL A 102 -2.82 0.18 -8.11
C VAL A 102 -3.25 -0.41 -6.77
N LEU A 103 -4.37 0.03 -6.21
CA LEU A 103 -4.86 -0.45 -4.92
C LEU A 103 -5.36 -1.91 -4.98
N PRO A 104 -6.10 -2.33 -6.04
CA PRO A 104 -6.40 -3.76 -6.25
C PRO A 104 -5.14 -4.63 -6.42
N GLY A 105 -4.11 -4.12 -7.10
CA GLY A 105 -2.83 -4.83 -7.24
C GLY A 105 -2.12 -5.01 -5.90
N LEU A 106 -2.05 -3.95 -5.08
CA LEU A 106 -1.50 -4.04 -3.72
C LEU A 106 -2.29 -5.03 -2.85
N LEU A 107 -3.62 -5.02 -2.94
CA LEU A 107 -4.48 -5.99 -2.25
C LEU A 107 -4.10 -7.43 -2.63
N ALA A 108 -4.06 -7.74 -3.93
CA ALA A 108 -3.71 -9.07 -4.41
C ALA A 108 -2.31 -9.50 -3.94
N GLU A 109 -1.32 -8.61 -4.02
CA GLU A 109 0.04 -8.89 -3.55
C GLU A 109 0.11 -9.15 -2.03
N CYS A 110 -0.67 -8.42 -1.23
CA CYS A 110 -0.79 -8.67 0.21
C CYS A 110 -1.54 -9.97 0.53
N GLU A 111 -2.56 -10.34 -0.26
CA GLU A 111 -3.25 -11.63 -0.13
C GLU A 111 -2.32 -12.80 -0.43
N ASP A 112 -1.57 -12.72 -1.52
CA ASP A 112 -0.57 -13.70 -1.91
C ASP A 112 0.55 -13.80 -0.88
N HIS A 113 0.96 -12.67 -0.31
CA HIS A 113 1.93 -12.65 0.78
C HIS A 113 1.40 -13.37 2.01
N ARG A 114 0.20 -13.00 2.45
CA ARG A 114 -0.46 -13.63 3.60
C ARG A 114 -0.59 -15.14 3.41
N ALA A 115 -0.92 -15.61 2.21
CA ALA A 115 -1.05 -17.04 1.91
C ALA A 115 0.29 -17.81 1.97
N SER A 116 1.41 -17.11 1.80
CA SER A 116 2.76 -17.70 1.80
C SER A 116 3.43 -17.77 3.18
N VAL A 117 2.89 -17.09 4.19
CA VAL A 117 3.45 -17.04 5.56
C VAL A 117 2.78 -18.10 6.44
N ASP A 118 3.58 -18.92 7.12
CA ASP A 118 3.08 -19.91 8.07
C ASP A 118 2.74 -19.24 9.42
N PRO A 119 1.47 -19.25 9.86
CA PRO A 119 1.07 -18.64 11.13
C PRO A 119 1.69 -19.31 12.36
N ALA A 120 2.16 -20.55 12.27
CA ALA A 120 2.85 -21.22 13.37
C ALA A 120 4.25 -20.63 13.62
N THR A 121 4.88 -20.06 12.59
CA THR A 121 6.23 -19.49 12.66
C THR A 121 6.23 -17.97 12.71
N ASP A 122 5.27 -17.31 12.04
CA ASP A 122 5.16 -15.85 11.98
C ASP A 122 3.70 -15.39 12.04
N GLY A 123 3.03 -15.77 13.14
CA GLY A 123 1.68 -15.33 13.46
C GLY A 123 1.51 -13.80 13.51
N PRO A 124 2.48 -13.00 14.03
CA PRO A 124 2.38 -11.55 14.03
C PRO A 124 2.28 -10.93 12.64
N THR A 125 3.09 -11.35 11.66
CA THR A 125 3.00 -10.85 10.28
C THR A 125 1.67 -11.22 9.64
N VAL A 126 1.19 -12.46 9.83
CA VAL A 126 -0.13 -12.89 9.34
C VAL A 126 -1.25 -12.00 9.90
N ARG A 127 -1.16 -11.59 11.17
CA ARG A 127 -2.15 -10.69 11.79
C ARG A 127 -2.15 -9.29 11.15
N VAL A 128 -0.98 -8.73 10.90
CA VAL A 128 -0.84 -7.43 10.21
C VAL A 128 -1.39 -7.51 8.79
N LEU A 129 -0.99 -8.53 8.02
CA LEU A 129 -1.47 -8.70 6.64
C LEU A 129 -2.98 -8.92 6.57
N ASN A 130 -3.60 -9.65 7.51
CA ASN A 130 -5.06 -9.78 7.58
C ASN A 130 -5.77 -8.43 7.75
N LEU A 131 -5.24 -7.56 8.61
CA LEU A 131 -5.81 -6.22 8.82
C LEU A 131 -5.69 -5.39 7.54
N ILE A 132 -4.49 -5.34 6.95
CA ILE A 132 -4.23 -4.57 5.72
C ILE A 132 -5.10 -5.06 4.57
N VAL A 133 -5.17 -6.38 4.33
CA VAL A 133 -6.00 -6.97 3.27
C VAL A 133 -7.47 -6.57 3.44
N ARG A 134 -7.99 -6.62 4.66
CA ARG A 134 -9.38 -6.23 4.93
C ARG A 134 -9.62 -4.75 4.63
N ASP A 135 -8.77 -3.88 5.16
CA ASP A 135 -8.89 -2.43 4.94
C ASP A 135 -8.77 -2.09 3.45
N LEU A 136 -7.79 -2.67 2.75
CA LEU A 136 -7.60 -2.45 1.31
C LEU A 136 -8.81 -2.93 0.48
N ALA A 137 -9.41 -4.07 0.83
CA ALA A 137 -10.62 -4.55 0.15
C ALA A 137 -11.79 -3.58 0.32
N ASP A 138 -11.96 -3.02 1.52
CA ASP A 138 -12.96 -1.99 1.78
C ASP A 138 -12.66 -0.68 1.04
N ASP A 139 -11.40 -0.22 1.06
CA ASP A 139 -10.97 1.01 0.39
C ASP A 139 -11.09 0.90 -1.15
N VAL A 140 -10.79 -0.26 -1.73
CA VAL A 140 -11.02 -0.54 -3.16
C VAL A 140 -12.51 -0.42 -3.49
N ARG A 141 -13.38 -1.05 -2.70
CA ARG A 141 -14.83 -1.01 -2.91
C ARG A 141 -15.38 0.41 -2.79
N VAL A 142 -14.98 1.15 -1.75
CA VAL A 142 -15.41 2.53 -1.51
C VAL A 142 -14.88 3.46 -2.60
N GLY A 143 -13.60 3.34 -2.96
CA GLY A 143 -12.98 4.16 -3.99
C GLY A 143 -13.53 3.91 -5.38
N ALA A 144 -13.84 2.66 -5.73
CA ALA A 144 -14.50 2.31 -6.99
C ALA A 144 -15.87 2.99 -7.13
N ALA A 145 -16.61 3.16 -6.02
CA ALA A 145 -17.89 3.85 -6.03
C ALA A 145 -17.79 5.35 -6.39
N LEU A 146 -16.60 5.96 -6.29
CA LEU A 146 -16.34 7.34 -6.73
C LEU A 146 -16.17 7.49 -8.25
N LEU A 147 -16.07 6.38 -8.99
CA LEU A 147 -15.82 6.39 -10.44
C LEU A 147 -17.12 6.37 -11.28
N HIS A 148 -18.28 6.36 -10.62
CA HIS A 148 -19.60 6.26 -11.23
C HIS A 148 -20.29 7.62 -11.37
#